data_AF-A0A377YXM2-F1
#
_entry.id   AF-A0A377YXM2-F1
#
_cell.length_a   1.000
_cell.length_b   1.000
_cell.length_c   1.000
_cell.angle_alpha   90.00
_cell.angle_beta   90.00
_cell.angle_gamma   90.00
#
_symmetry.space_group_name_H-M   'P 1'
#
loop_
_entity.id
_entity.type
_entity.pdbx_description
1 polymer ?
#
loop_
_entity_poly.entity_id
_entity_poly.type
_entity_poly.pdbx_seq_one_letter_code
_entity_poly.pdbx_strand_id
1 'polypeptide(L)'
;MAKWMPETRPEGAPRTKLLASYKTLFGTGAFNCYLLMLIGGLAGIAVFEACSGVLMGAVLGLSSMAVSILFILPIPAAFFGAWFAGRPNKRFPTLMWQSVICCLLAGLMMWIPGLLGIMTVWTLLVPAALFFFGAGMLFPLATSGAMEPFPFLAGTAGALVGGLQNIGSGVLAWLSAMMPQTGQGSLGLLMMLMGLLILLCWLPLASRFTHHQQPV
;
A
#
# COMPACT_ATOMS: atom_id res chain seq x y z
N MET A 1 -28.80 1.99 -20.03
CA MET A 1 -27.91 2.52 -18.98
C MET A 1 -26.69 3.28 -19.51
N ALA A 2 -26.53 3.48 -20.83
CA ALA A 2 -25.36 4.17 -21.42
C ALA A 2 -25.54 5.70 -21.64
N LYS A 3 -26.63 6.33 -21.15
CA LYS A 3 -26.92 7.75 -21.40
C LYS A 3 -26.08 8.72 -20.55
N TRP A 4 -25.44 8.22 -19.49
CA TRP A 4 -24.67 9.02 -18.51
C TRP A 4 -23.15 8.85 -18.62
N MET A 5 -22.67 7.97 -19.51
CA MET A 5 -21.23 7.79 -19.80
C MET A 5 -21.04 7.91 -21.32
N PRO A 6 -20.81 9.12 -21.85
CA PRO A 6 -20.55 9.29 -23.27
C PRO A 6 -19.30 8.50 -23.68
N GLU A 7 -19.27 8.00 -24.91
CA GLU A 7 -18.12 7.27 -25.46
C GLU A 7 -16.92 8.22 -25.56
N THR A 8 -15.94 8.05 -24.67
CA THR A 8 -14.73 8.89 -24.60
C THR A 8 -13.56 8.32 -25.39
N ARG A 9 -13.72 7.18 -26.05
CA ARG A 9 -12.65 6.59 -26.87
C ARG A 9 -12.40 7.48 -28.11
N PRO A 10 -11.17 7.99 -28.31
CA PRO A 10 -10.82 8.68 -29.55
C PRO A 10 -10.92 7.70 -30.73
N GLU A 11 -11.65 8.07 -31.79
CA GLU A 11 -11.92 7.21 -32.96
C GLU A 11 -10.64 6.76 -33.69
N GLY A 12 -9.50 7.45 -33.47
CA GLY A 12 -8.19 7.14 -34.03
C GLY A 12 -7.16 6.57 -33.05
N ALA A 13 -7.57 6.08 -31.87
CA ALA A 13 -6.61 5.57 -30.87
C ALA A 13 -5.79 4.40 -31.47
N PRO A 14 -4.45 4.54 -31.59
CA PRO A 14 -3.61 3.51 -32.19
C PRO A 14 -3.77 2.20 -31.39
N ARG A 15 -3.84 1.06 -32.09
CA ARG A 15 -3.78 -0.26 -31.46
C ARG A 15 -2.38 -0.42 -30.86
N THR A 16 -2.20 0.03 -29.63
CA THR A 16 -0.95 -0.12 -28.89
C THR A 16 -0.62 -1.61 -28.82
N LYS A 17 0.59 -1.96 -29.24
CA LYS A 17 1.12 -3.32 -29.08
C LYS A 17 1.21 -3.57 -27.58
N LEU A 18 0.21 -4.24 -27.01
CA LEU A 18 0.06 -4.46 -25.56
C LEU A 18 1.36 -5.05 -24.98
N LEU A 19 1.93 -6.07 -25.62
CA LEU A 19 3.20 -6.68 -25.19
C LEU A 19 4.39 -5.69 -25.17
N ALA A 20 4.50 -4.82 -26.17
CA ALA A 20 5.57 -3.82 -26.20
C ALA A 20 5.37 -2.76 -25.10
N SER A 21 4.11 -2.39 -24.87
CA SER A 21 3.70 -1.49 -23.80
C SER A 21 4.07 -2.05 -22.42
N TYR A 22 3.72 -3.31 -22.14
CA TYR A 22 4.14 -4.02 -20.92
C TYR A 22 5.67 -4.07 -20.78
N LYS A 23 6.40 -4.39 -21.84
CA LYS A 23 7.86 -4.46 -21.82
C LYS A 23 8.51 -3.10 -21.53
N THR A 24 7.97 -2.02 -22.09
CA THR A 24 8.42 -0.64 -21.82
C THR A 24 8.12 -0.22 -20.38
N LEU A 25 6.95 -0.58 -19.84
CA LEU A 25 6.58 -0.30 -18.45
C LEU A 25 7.48 -1.05 -17.45
N PHE A 26 7.64 -2.37 -17.62
CA PHE A 26 8.53 -3.17 -16.76
C PHE A 26 10.02 -2.82 -16.92
N GLY A 27 10.41 -2.26 -18.08
CA GLY A 27 11.77 -1.75 -18.31
C GLY A 27 12.09 -0.46 -17.54
N THR A 28 11.06 0.24 -17.06
CA THR A 28 11.25 1.50 -16.32
C THR A 28 11.36 1.23 -14.83
N GLY A 29 12.58 1.31 -14.29
CA GLY A 29 12.85 1.03 -12.87
C GLY A 29 12.03 1.90 -11.90
N ALA A 30 11.67 3.13 -12.29
CA ALA A 30 10.82 4.01 -11.47
C ALA A 30 9.38 3.48 -11.34
N PHE A 31 8.81 2.96 -12.43
CA PHE A 31 7.48 2.34 -12.43
C PHE A 31 7.47 1.08 -11.55
N ASN A 32 8.50 0.22 -11.68
CA ASN A 32 8.63 -0.96 -10.81
C ASN A 32 8.77 -0.58 -9.33
N CYS A 33 9.50 0.49 -8.97
CA CYS A 33 9.59 0.93 -7.57
C CYS A 33 8.24 1.37 -7.02
N TYR A 34 7.47 2.18 -7.76
CA TYR A 34 6.11 2.56 -7.35
C TYR A 34 5.18 1.36 -7.25
N LEU A 35 5.26 0.44 -8.21
CA LEU A 35 4.48 -0.78 -8.22
C LEU A 35 4.78 -1.66 -6.99
N LEU A 36 6.06 -1.84 -6.64
CA LEU A 36 6.45 -2.61 -5.47
C LEU A 36 6.00 -1.95 -4.15
N MET A 37 6.05 -0.61 -4.07
CA MET A 37 5.53 0.13 -2.92
C MET A 37 4.02 -0.08 -2.76
N LEU A 38 3.28 -0.03 -3.87
CA LEU A 38 1.84 -0.28 -3.90
C LEU A 38 1.49 -1.72 -3.50
N ILE A 39 2.22 -2.71 -4.04
CA ILE A 39 2.09 -4.12 -3.65
C ILE A 39 2.34 -4.29 -2.15
N GLY A 40 3.42 -3.71 -1.61
CA GLY A 40 3.76 -3.81 -0.20
C GLY A 40 2.71 -3.18 0.72
N GLY A 41 2.14 -2.04 0.31
CA GLY A 41 1.06 -1.37 1.05
C GLY A 41 -0.22 -2.21 1.10
N LEU A 42 -0.68 -2.70 -0.05
CA LEU A 42 -1.88 -3.53 -0.13
C LEU A 42 -1.68 -4.90 0.55
N ALA A 43 -0.52 -5.50 0.39
CA ALA A 43 -0.18 -6.75 1.05
C ALA A 43 -0.14 -6.61 2.57
N GLY A 44 0.41 -5.51 3.09
CA GLY A 44 0.40 -5.23 4.53
C GLY A 44 -1.02 -5.13 5.09
N ILE A 45 -1.93 -4.47 4.38
CA ILE A 45 -3.36 -4.41 4.73
C ILE A 45 -3.97 -5.82 4.69
N ALA A 46 -3.78 -6.56 3.59
CA ALA A 46 -4.37 -7.89 3.42
C ALA A 46 -3.89 -8.89 4.47
N VAL A 47 -2.60 -8.88 4.81
CA VAL A 47 -2.03 -9.71 5.89
C VAL A 47 -2.62 -9.28 7.23
N PHE A 48 -2.72 -7.98 7.51
CA PHE A 48 -3.35 -7.51 8.73
C PHE A 48 -4.81 -7.98 8.85
N GLU A 49 -5.62 -7.83 7.80
CA GLU A 49 -7.02 -8.29 7.81
C GLU A 49 -7.14 -9.81 8.00
N ALA A 50 -6.33 -10.59 7.29
CA ALA A 50 -6.34 -12.05 7.41
C ALA A 50 -5.96 -12.52 8.82
N CYS A 51 -4.98 -11.88 9.44
CA CYS A 51 -4.41 -12.32 10.72
C CYS A 51 -5.17 -11.73 11.93
N SER A 52 -5.57 -10.46 11.87
CA SER A 52 -6.29 -9.78 12.97
C SER A 52 -7.62 -10.44 13.31
N GLY A 53 -8.36 -10.93 12.30
CA GLY A 53 -9.60 -11.68 12.52
C GLY A 53 -9.37 -12.96 13.33
N VAL A 54 -8.31 -13.69 13.01
CA VAL A 54 -7.91 -14.91 13.72
C VAL A 54 -7.39 -14.60 15.12
N LEU A 55 -6.52 -13.59 15.28
CA LEU A 55 -6.00 -13.21 16.60
C LEU A 55 -7.10 -12.69 17.54
N MET A 56 -7.98 -11.81 17.07
CA MET A 56 -9.03 -11.23 17.91
C MET A 56 -10.13 -12.26 18.23
N GLY A 57 -10.48 -13.14 17.27
CA GLY A 57 -11.50 -14.16 17.46
C GLY A 57 -11.01 -15.38 18.23
N ALA A 58 -9.92 -16.02 17.78
CA ALA A 58 -9.46 -17.30 18.31
C ALA A 58 -8.55 -17.17 19.54
N VAL A 59 -7.75 -16.11 19.66
CA VAL A 59 -6.80 -15.94 20.77
C VAL A 59 -7.38 -15.08 21.89
N LEU A 60 -8.06 -13.97 21.55
CA LEU A 60 -8.65 -13.06 22.53
C LEU A 60 -10.10 -13.40 22.91
N GLY A 61 -10.73 -14.36 22.23
CA GLY A 61 -12.10 -14.81 22.53
C GLY A 61 -13.18 -13.75 22.36
N LEU A 62 -12.92 -12.70 21.57
CA LEU A 62 -13.86 -11.60 21.35
C LEU A 62 -15.04 -12.06 20.49
N SER A 63 -16.23 -11.52 20.77
CA SER A 63 -17.42 -11.77 19.94
C SER A 63 -17.24 -11.22 18.52
N SER A 64 -17.85 -11.87 17.52
CA SER A 64 -17.76 -11.45 16.11
C SER A 64 -18.21 -10.00 15.88
N MET A 65 -19.14 -9.49 16.70
CA MET A 65 -19.57 -8.10 16.67
C MET A 65 -18.46 -7.13 17.12
N ALA A 66 -17.72 -7.47 18.18
CA ALA A 66 -16.60 -6.64 18.65
C ALA A 66 -15.46 -6.61 17.62
N VAL A 67 -15.13 -7.75 17.01
CA VAL A 67 -14.14 -7.83 15.92
C VAL A 67 -14.55 -6.94 14.75
N SER A 68 -15.82 -6.99 14.34
CA SER A 68 -16.34 -6.17 13.23
C SER A 68 -16.23 -4.67 13.52
N ILE A 69 -16.55 -4.23 14.75
CA ILE A 69 -16.42 -2.82 15.15
C ILE A 69 -14.96 -2.37 15.14
N LEU A 70 -14.04 -3.23 15.60
CA LEU A 70 -12.60 -2.95 15.62
C LEU A 70 -12.02 -2.86 14.19
N PHE A 71 -12.57 -3.61 13.23
CA PHE A 71 -12.20 -3.52 11.82
C PHE A 71 -12.63 -2.22 11.14
N ILE A 72 -13.73 -1.61 11.59
CA ILE A 72 -14.22 -0.36 11.00
C ILE A 72 -13.34 0.83 11.40
N LEU A 73 -12.70 0.78 12.58
CA LEU A 73 -11.97 1.90 13.15
C LEU A 73 -10.73 2.37 12.34
N PRO A 74 -9.95 1.47 11.70
CA PRO A 74 -8.87 1.87 10.78
C PRO A 74 -9.34 2.50 9.46
N ILE A 75 -10.59 2.28 9.03
CA ILE A 75 -11.09 2.77 7.72
C ILE A 75 -11.08 4.32 7.66
N PRO A 76 -11.62 5.06 8.64
CA PRO A 76 -11.48 6.52 8.69
C PRO A 76 -10.02 6.99 8.62
N ALA A 77 -9.08 6.28 9.25
CA ALA A 77 -7.66 6.65 9.20
C ALA A 77 -7.10 6.56 7.77
N ALA A 78 -7.47 5.52 7.01
CA ALA A 78 -7.10 5.43 5.60
C ALA A 78 -7.70 6.57 4.75
N PHE A 79 -8.96 6.93 4.99
CA PHE A 79 -9.60 8.07 4.32
C PHE A 79 -8.89 9.39 4.63
N PHE A 80 -8.54 9.63 5.90
CA PHE A 80 -7.76 10.81 6.30
C PHE A 80 -6.38 10.82 5.64
N GLY A 81 -5.73 9.68 5.50
CA GLY A 81 -4.47 9.54 4.77
C GLY A 81 -4.62 9.95 3.30
N ALA A 82 -5.60 9.39 2.60
CA ALA A 82 -5.87 9.73 1.19
C ALA A 82 -6.23 11.21 1.01
N TRP A 83 -7.04 11.78 1.91
CA TRP A 83 -7.36 13.21 1.89
C TRP A 83 -6.13 14.09 2.14
N PHE A 84 -5.24 13.68 3.05
CA PHE A 84 -4.01 14.40 3.32
C PHE A 84 -3.06 14.39 2.11
N ALA A 85 -3.00 13.27 1.37
CA ALA A 85 -2.25 13.16 0.13
C ALA A 85 -2.83 13.99 -1.02
N GLY A 86 -4.16 14.18 -1.07
CA GLY A 86 -4.84 14.97 -2.10
C GLY A 86 -4.72 16.49 -1.94
N ARG A 87 -4.05 17.00 -0.91
CA ARG A 87 -3.92 18.44 -0.67
C ARG A 87 -2.91 19.08 -1.65
N PRO A 88 -3.31 20.10 -2.44
CA PRO A 88 -2.52 20.64 -3.55
C PRO A 88 -1.27 21.46 -3.15
N ASN A 89 -0.98 21.63 -1.85
CA ASN A 89 0.02 22.59 -1.37
C ASN A 89 1.28 21.96 -0.74
N LYS A 90 1.53 20.66 -0.96
CA LYS A 90 2.66 19.93 -0.36
C LYS A 90 3.50 19.28 -1.45
N ARG A 91 4.84 19.33 -1.30
CA ARG A 91 5.78 18.73 -2.27
C ARG A 91 5.58 17.21 -2.30
N PHE A 92 5.36 16.65 -3.49
CA PHE A 92 5.16 15.21 -3.72
C PHE A 92 6.19 14.31 -3.00
N PRO A 93 7.51 14.62 -3.00
CA PRO A 93 8.50 13.82 -2.28
C PRO A 93 8.36 13.88 -0.75
N THR A 94 7.94 15.04 -0.19
CA THR A 94 7.78 15.20 1.26
C THR A 94 6.58 14.42 1.79
N LEU A 95 5.48 14.38 1.03
CA LEU A 95 4.31 13.58 1.38
C LEU A 95 4.62 12.09 1.33
N MET A 96 5.40 11.65 0.34
CA MET A 96 5.76 10.25 0.21
C MET A 96 6.77 9.82 1.30
N TRP A 97 7.71 10.67 1.68
CA TRP A 97 8.54 10.39 2.87
C TRP A 97 7.69 10.26 4.14
N GLN A 98 6.70 11.13 4.33
CA GLN A 98 5.80 11.05 5.48
C GLN A 98 5.01 9.72 5.50
N SER A 99 4.50 9.27 4.35
CA SER A 99 3.75 8.00 4.27
C SER A 99 4.64 6.79 4.55
N VAL A 100 5.84 6.76 3.97
CA VAL A 100 6.83 5.69 4.19
C VAL A 100 7.25 5.61 5.66
N ILE A 101 7.54 6.75 6.29
CA ILE A 101 7.90 6.82 7.71
C ILE A 101 6.73 6.36 8.58
N CYS A 102 5.50 6.78 8.29
CA CYS A 102 4.31 6.31 9.03
C CYS A 102 4.12 4.79 8.90
N CYS A 103 4.26 4.21 7.70
CA CYS A 103 4.17 2.76 7.51
C CYS A 103 5.26 2.00 8.27
N LEU A 104 6.49 2.53 8.27
CA LEU A 104 7.62 1.91 8.97
C LEU A 104 7.47 2.00 10.49
N LEU A 105 7.04 3.15 10.99
CA LEU A 105 6.79 3.39 12.41
C LEU A 105 5.62 2.55 12.92
N ALA A 106 4.58 2.36 12.10
CA ALA A 106 3.50 1.41 12.37
C ALA A 106 4.00 -0.03 12.48
N GLY A 107 4.84 -0.49 11.53
CA GLY A 107 5.45 -1.82 11.59
C GLY A 107 6.28 -2.04 12.85
N LEU A 108 7.11 -1.05 13.23
CA LEU A 108 7.90 -1.06 14.47
C LEU A 108 7.02 -1.08 15.72
N MET A 109 6.01 -0.21 15.79
CA MET A 109 5.06 -0.16 16.91
C MET A 109 4.26 -1.46 17.05
N MET A 110 4.04 -2.19 15.96
CA MET A 110 3.38 -3.49 16.00
C MET A 110 4.32 -4.62 16.39
N TRP A 111 5.60 -4.54 15.98
CA TRP A 111 6.60 -5.56 16.26
C TRP A 111 7.11 -5.55 17.70
N ILE A 112 7.36 -4.37 18.30
CA ILE A 112 7.89 -4.23 19.66
C ILE A 112 7.01 -4.93 20.72
N PRO A 113 5.67 -4.70 20.77
CA PRO A 113 4.79 -5.42 21.70
C PRO A 113 4.68 -6.91 21.37
N GLY A 114 4.83 -7.27 20.08
CA GLY A 114 4.86 -8.65 19.62
C GLY A 114 6.05 -9.45 20.16
N LEU A 115 7.20 -8.80 20.38
CA LEU A 115 8.38 -9.40 21.03
C LEU A 115 8.23 -9.53 22.55
N LEU A 116 7.50 -8.61 23.17
CA LEU A 116 7.24 -8.60 24.62
C LEU A 116 6.10 -9.54 25.04
N GLY A 117 5.41 -10.17 24.08
CA GLY A 117 4.29 -11.08 24.34
C GLY A 117 3.04 -10.39 24.91
N ILE A 118 2.98 -9.05 24.87
CA ILE A 118 1.84 -8.27 25.38
C ILE A 118 0.81 -8.17 24.25
N MET A 119 -0.17 -9.08 24.25
CA MET A 119 -1.23 -9.13 23.25
C MET A 119 -2.49 -8.41 23.75
N THR A 120 -2.69 -7.17 23.31
CA THR A 120 -3.92 -6.41 23.57
C THR A 120 -4.53 -5.87 22.27
N VAL A 121 -5.85 -5.67 22.26
CA VAL A 121 -6.57 -5.09 21.12
C VAL A 121 -5.96 -3.75 20.70
N TRP A 122 -5.60 -2.89 21.66
CA TRP A 122 -5.05 -1.56 21.40
C TRP A 122 -3.65 -1.60 20.79
N THR A 123 -2.81 -2.56 21.19
CA THR A 123 -1.48 -2.77 20.59
C THR A 123 -1.52 -3.28 19.15
N LEU A 124 -2.67 -3.82 18.69
CA LEU A 124 -2.90 -4.12 17.27
C LEU A 124 -3.56 -2.95 16.54
N LEU A 125 -4.53 -2.30 17.18
CA LEU A 125 -5.39 -1.30 16.53
C LEU A 125 -4.67 0.02 16.25
N VAL A 126 -3.86 0.52 17.19
CA VAL A 126 -3.13 1.78 17.04
C VAL A 126 -2.10 1.70 15.90
N PRO A 127 -1.24 0.67 15.83
CA PRO A 127 -0.33 0.52 14.70
C PRO A 127 -1.07 0.28 13.38
N ALA A 128 -2.17 -0.47 13.39
CA ALA A 128 -2.98 -0.69 12.20
C ALA A 128 -3.56 0.62 11.66
N ALA A 129 -4.13 1.47 12.51
CA ALA A 129 -4.64 2.78 12.09
C ALA A 129 -3.53 3.66 11.49
N LEU A 130 -2.33 3.62 12.06
CA LEU A 130 -1.17 4.35 11.54
C LEU A 130 -0.69 3.77 10.19
N PHE A 131 -0.68 2.44 10.04
CA PHE A 131 -0.34 1.79 8.78
C PHE A 131 -1.37 2.10 7.69
N PHE A 132 -2.68 2.04 8.01
CA PHE A 132 -3.77 2.39 7.11
C PHE A 132 -3.72 3.86 6.69
N PHE A 133 -3.36 4.77 7.61
CA PHE A 133 -3.11 6.17 7.30
C PHE A 133 -1.94 6.34 6.31
N GLY A 134 -0.81 5.67 6.56
CA GLY A 134 0.36 5.71 5.67
C GLY A 134 0.09 5.08 4.30
N ALA A 135 -0.55 3.91 4.25
CA ALA A 135 -0.95 3.24 3.02
C ALA A 135 -1.99 4.06 2.24
N GLY A 136 -2.96 4.66 2.93
CA GLY A 136 -3.97 5.55 2.36
C GLY A 136 -3.36 6.78 1.69
N MET A 137 -2.26 7.32 2.23
CA MET A 137 -1.47 8.35 1.56
C MET A 137 -0.69 7.81 0.36
N LEU A 138 -0.11 6.61 0.50
CA LEU A 138 0.79 6.02 -0.49
C LEU A 138 0.06 5.62 -1.78
N PHE A 139 -1.15 5.07 -1.69
CA PHE A 139 -1.92 4.63 -2.87
C PHE A 139 -2.14 5.72 -3.94
N PRO A 140 -2.72 6.90 -3.63
CA PRO A 140 -2.92 7.95 -4.62
C PRO A 140 -1.59 8.56 -5.10
N LEU A 141 -0.60 8.71 -4.21
CA LEU A 141 0.69 9.28 -4.56
C LEU A 141 1.48 8.38 -5.52
N ALA A 142 1.63 7.10 -5.19
CA ALA A 142 2.37 6.16 -6.01
C ALA A 142 1.64 5.83 -7.32
N THR A 143 0.30 5.78 -7.32
CA THR A 143 -0.47 5.61 -8.55
C THR A 143 -0.31 6.83 -9.48
N SER A 144 -0.40 8.05 -8.94
CA SER A 144 -0.20 9.26 -9.73
C SER A 144 1.23 9.35 -10.27
N GLY A 145 2.24 9.06 -9.44
CA GLY A 145 3.66 9.06 -9.84
C GLY A 145 4.01 7.97 -10.86
N ALA A 146 3.31 6.83 -10.84
CA ALA A 146 3.46 5.79 -11.84
C ALA A 146 2.80 6.15 -13.18
N MET A 147 1.75 6.98 -13.18
CA MET A 147 1.00 7.38 -14.37
C MET A 147 1.54 8.66 -15.05
N GLU A 148 2.17 9.57 -14.29
CA GLU A 148 2.75 10.83 -14.79
C GLU A 148 3.67 10.68 -16.02
N PRO A 149 4.59 9.68 -16.09
CA PRO A 149 5.45 9.49 -17.27
C PRO A 149 4.75 8.81 -18.47
N PHE A 150 3.53 8.27 -18.32
CA PHE A 150 2.88 7.46 -19.35
C PHE A 150 1.39 7.82 -19.60
N PRO A 151 1.05 9.07 -19.97
CA PRO A 151 -0.33 9.49 -20.18
C PRO A 151 -1.09 8.69 -21.26
N PHE A 152 -0.40 8.23 -22.31
CA PHE A 152 -0.99 7.40 -23.38
C PHE A 152 -1.16 5.92 -23.02
N LEU A 153 -0.49 5.44 -21.97
CA LEU A 153 -0.57 4.05 -21.49
C LEU A 153 -1.26 3.95 -20.12
N ALA A 154 -1.88 5.03 -19.62
CA ALA A 154 -2.44 5.11 -18.27
C ALA A 154 -3.45 3.98 -17.98
N GLY A 155 -4.27 3.59 -18.97
CA GLY A 155 -5.21 2.48 -18.84
C GLY A 155 -4.52 1.12 -18.67
N THR A 156 -3.51 0.82 -19.49
CA THR A 156 -2.72 -0.41 -19.38
C THR A 156 -1.87 -0.45 -18.12
N ALA A 157 -1.31 0.70 -17.72
CA ALA A 157 -0.52 0.86 -16.51
C ALA A 157 -1.39 0.62 -15.28
N GLY A 158 -2.57 1.24 -15.20
CA GLY A 158 -3.52 1.06 -14.10
C GLY A 158 -4.02 -0.38 -13.97
N ALA A 159 -4.38 -1.02 -15.08
CA ALA A 159 -4.81 -2.42 -15.08
C ALA A 159 -3.70 -3.36 -14.59
N LEU A 160 -2.45 -3.12 -15.02
CA LEU A 160 -1.30 -3.89 -14.55
C LEU A 160 -1.01 -3.65 -13.08
N VAL A 161 -1.02 -2.39 -12.66
CA VAL A 161 -0.76 -1.96 -11.28
C VAL A 161 -1.79 -2.60 -10.35
N GLY A 162 -3.08 -2.56 -10.67
CA GLY A 162 -4.11 -3.22 -9.88
C GLY A 162 -3.98 -4.75 -9.88
N GLY A 163 -3.72 -5.36 -11.04
CA GLY A 163 -3.56 -6.81 -11.16
C GLY A 163 -2.39 -7.35 -10.35
N LEU A 164 -1.21 -6.75 -10.49
CA LEU A 164 -0.01 -7.16 -9.75
C LEU A 164 -0.10 -6.86 -8.27
N GLN A 165 -0.74 -5.75 -7.86
CA GLN A 165 -1.05 -5.48 -6.46
C GLN A 165 -1.84 -6.60 -5.83
N ASN A 166 -2.94 -7.03 -6.48
CA ASN A 166 -3.79 -8.10 -5.96
C ASN A 166 -3.09 -9.47 -5.95
N ILE A 167 -2.28 -9.78 -6.97
CA ILE A 167 -1.50 -11.02 -7.00
C ILE A 167 -0.47 -11.00 -5.87
N GLY A 168 0.26 -9.90 -5.70
CA GLY A 168 1.26 -9.75 -4.65
C GLY A 168 0.66 -9.81 -3.24
N SER A 169 -0.48 -9.14 -3.01
CA SER A 169 -1.19 -9.21 -1.74
C SER A 169 -1.73 -10.60 -1.46
N GLY A 170 -2.26 -11.30 -2.47
CA GLY A 170 -2.76 -12.68 -2.33
C GLY A 170 -1.64 -13.68 -2.00
N VAL A 171 -0.49 -13.59 -2.67
CA VAL A 171 0.67 -14.45 -2.38
C VAL A 171 1.20 -14.20 -0.97
N LEU A 172 1.29 -12.94 -0.54
CA LEU A 172 1.76 -12.59 0.80
C LEU A 172 0.75 -12.98 1.89
N ALA A 173 -0.56 -12.84 1.64
CA ALA A 173 -1.59 -13.35 2.54
C ALA A 173 -1.50 -14.88 2.68
N TRP A 174 -1.30 -15.60 1.58
CA TRP A 174 -1.11 -17.05 1.60
C TRP A 174 0.17 -17.46 2.36
N LEU A 175 1.29 -16.77 2.13
CA LEU A 175 2.53 -16.98 2.90
C LEU A 175 2.34 -16.68 4.39
N SER A 176 1.56 -15.65 4.72
CA SER A 176 1.25 -15.32 6.11
C SER A 176 0.42 -16.41 6.77
N ALA A 177 -0.53 -17.02 6.05
CA ALA A 177 -1.36 -18.12 6.57
C ALA A 177 -0.54 -19.40 6.85
N MET A 178 0.60 -19.60 6.18
CA MET A 178 1.52 -20.71 6.48
C MET A 178 2.37 -20.47 7.75
N MET A 179 2.53 -19.22 8.19
CA MET A 179 3.25 -18.91 9.42
C MET A 179 2.34 -19.07 10.65
N PRO A 180 2.88 -19.50 11.81
CA PRO A 180 2.09 -19.64 13.03
C PRO A 180 1.43 -18.33 13.44
N GLN A 181 0.12 -18.23 13.25
CA GLN A 181 -0.72 -17.06 13.60
C GLN A 181 -0.99 -16.94 15.12
N THR A 182 -0.27 -17.71 15.93
CA THR A 182 -0.43 -17.76 17.38
C THR A 182 0.28 -16.62 18.11
N GLY A 183 1.18 -15.87 17.44
CA GLY A 183 1.93 -14.77 18.04
C GLY A 183 1.87 -13.47 17.24
N GLN A 184 1.50 -12.36 17.92
CA GLN A 184 1.52 -10.99 17.37
C GLN A 184 2.89 -10.60 16.77
N GLY A 185 3.98 -11.25 17.19
CA GLY A 185 5.32 -11.05 16.67
C GLY A 185 5.51 -11.43 15.19
N SER A 186 4.86 -12.49 14.69
CA SER A 186 4.98 -12.89 13.27
C SER A 186 4.29 -11.87 12.36
N LEU A 187 3.13 -11.38 12.79
CA LEU A 187 2.35 -10.34 12.13
C LEU A 187 3.11 -9.00 12.10
N GLY A 188 3.65 -8.59 13.25
CA GLY A 188 4.47 -7.37 13.35
C GLY A 188 5.74 -7.44 12.50
N LEU A 189 6.41 -8.60 12.45
CA LEU A 189 7.58 -8.81 11.59
C LEU A 189 7.20 -8.70 10.10
N LEU A 190 6.11 -9.33 9.66
CA LEU A 190 5.60 -9.24 8.29
C LEU A 190 5.29 -7.79 7.90
N MET A 191 4.57 -7.05 8.74
CA MET A 191 4.24 -5.65 8.48
C MET A 191 5.50 -4.75 8.49
N MET A 192 6.47 -5.03 9.38
CA MET A 192 7.75 -4.34 9.38
C MET A 192 8.54 -4.61 8.10
N LEU A 193 8.61 -5.86 7.65
CA LEU A 193 9.29 -6.23 6.39
C LEU A 193 8.65 -5.55 5.19
N MET A 194 7.32 -5.44 5.16
CA MET A 194 6.62 -4.69 4.11
C MET A 194 6.93 -3.18 4.18
N GLY A 195 6.92 -2.59 5.38
CA GLY A 195 7.34 -1.19 5.58
C GLY A 195 8.78 -0.94 5.14
N LEU A 196 9.69 -1.89 5.40
CA LEU A 196 11.09 -1.84 4.99
C LEU A 196 11.23 -1.97 3.48
N LEU A 197 10.46 -2.86 2.85
CA LEU A 197 10.41 -3.02 1.40
C LEU A 197 9.93 -1.74 0.71
N ILE A 198 8.89 -1.10 1.26
CA ILE A 198 8.40 0.20 0.81
C ILE A 198 9.51 1.27 0.92
N LEU A 199 10.25 1.31 2.04
CA LEU A 199 11.35 2.25 2.24
C LEU A 199 12.52 1.99 1.28
N LEU A 200 12.92 0.72 1.10
CA LEU A 200 13.97 0.32 0.18
C LEU A 200 13.63 0.63 -1.28
N CYS A 201 12.35 0.52 -1.66
CA CYS A 201 11.87 0.91 -2.99
C CYS A 201 11.79 2.43 -3.16
N TRP A 202 11.55 3.18 -2.08
CA TRP A 202 11.50 4.64 -2.11
C TRP A 202 12.88 5.30 -2.16
N LEU A 203 13.90 4.75 -1.47
CA LEU A 203 15.28 5.28 -1.45
C LEU A 203 15.89 5.58 -2.84
N PRO A 204 15.87 4.65 -3.83
CA PRO A 204 16.41 4.89 -5.17
C PRO A 204 15.55 5.87 -5.99
N LEU A 205 14.30 6.07 -5.60
CA LEU A 205 13.38 7.02 -6.22
C LEU A 205 13.62 8.44 -5.68
N ALA A 206 13.75 8.56 -4.37
CA ALA A 206 14.08 9.79 -3.68
C ALA A 206 15.44 10.37 -4.14
N SER A 207 16.46 9.51 -4.34
CA SER A 207 17.76 9.96 -4.84
C SER A 207 17.70 10.50 -6.28
N ARG A 208 16.79 9.99 -7.13
CA ARG A 208 16.56 10.50 -8.48
C ARG A 208 15.84 11.85 -8.50
N PHE A 209 14.90 12.07 -7.58
CA PHE A 209 14.25 13.38 -7.42
C PHE A 209 15.20 14.46 -6.89
N THR A 210 16.11 14.11 -5.97
CA THR A 210 17.16 15.03 -5.49
C THR A 210 18.10 15.46 -6.62
N HIS A 211 18.43 14.58 -7.56
CA HIS A 211 19.27 14.92 -8.71
C HIS A 211 18.61 15.89 -9.72
N HIS A 212 17.27 15.90 -9.84
CA HIS A 212 16.55 16.88 -10.68
C HIS A 212 16.30 18.23 -9.99
N GLN A 213 16.67 18.39 -8.72
CA GLN A 213 16.59 19.66 -7.98
C GLN A 213 17.95 20.37 -7.84
N GLN A 214 19.00 19.95 -8.55
CA GLN A 214 20.17 20.83 -8.73
C GLN A 214 19.86 21.82 -9.85
N PRO A 215 19.62 23.11 -9.55
CA PRO A 215 19.50 24.12 -10.58
C PRO A 215 20.89 24.36 -11.15
N VAL A 216 21.01 24.30 -12.48
CA VAL A 216 22.04 25.06 -13.19
C VAL A 216 21.43 26.41 -13.53
#